data_AF-A0A841LYZ6-F1
#
_entry.id   AF-A0A841LYZ6-F1
#
_cell.length_a   1.000
_cell.length_b   1.000
_cell.length_c   1.000
_cell.angle_alpha   90.00
_cell.angle_beta   90.00
_cell.angle_gamma   90.00
#
_symmetry.space_group_name_H-M   'P 1'
#
loop_
_entity.id
_entity.type
_entity.pdbx_description
1 polymer ?
#
loop_
_entity_poly.entity_id
_entity_poly.type
_entity_poly.pdbx_seq_one_letter_code
_entity_poly.pdbx_strand_id
1 'polypeptide(L)'
;MSKQRANLGFGDALSDLSAFVPTPKTAPKDKATEEAAVAAGFVSREPKAPEPTKPQRRRRTGRNVQFNIKAKPETIAAFYEIADANGWGLGETLEHAVDLLAKNNKV
;
A
#
# COMPACT_ATOMS: atom_id res chain seq x y z
N MET A 1 14.00 54.54 50.52
CA MET A 1 13.29 53.31 50.95
C MET A 1 13.47 52.27 49.86
N SER A 2 14.27 51.23 50.12
CA SER A 2 14.61 50.16 49.17
C SER A 2 13.41 49.26 48.89
N LYS A 3 13.04 49.08 47.62
CA LYS A 3 12.02 48.11 47.17
C LYS A 3 12.61 46.70 47.18
N GLN A 4 12.60 46.04 48.33
CA GLN A 4 13.01 44.64 48.43
C GLN A 4 11.79 43.74 48.14
N ARG A 5 11.91 42.86 47.13
CA ARG A 5 10.83 41.94 46.72
C ARG A 5 10.67 40.82 47.74
N ALA A 6 9.43 40.40 48.00
CA ALA A 6 9.11 39.27 48.86
C ALA A 6 9.72 37.97 48.30
N ASN A 7 10.36 37.19 49.17
CA ASN A 7 10.92 35.89 48.83
C ASN A 7 9.80 34.84 48.82
N LEU A 8 9.63 34.14 47.69
CA LEU A 8 8.57 33.14 47.47
C LEU A 8 9.00 31.70 47.83
N GLY A 9 10.18 31.52 48.45
CA GLY A 9 10.62 30.22 48.96
C GLY A 9 11.24 29.27 47.92
N PHE A 10 11.40 29.72 46.67
CA PHE A 10 11.98 28.90 45.59
C PHE A 10 13.51 29.02 45.45
N GLY A 11 14.16 29.89 46.23
CA GLY A 11 15.59 30.19 46.05
C GLY A 11 16.51 28.98 46.26
N ASP A 12 16.19 28.14 47.24
CA ASP A 12 16.98 26.94 47.55
C ASP A 12 16.73 25.81 46.54
N ALA A 13 15.46 25.61 46.13
CA ALA A 13 15.06 24.61 45.13
C ALA A 13 15.56 24.91 43.70
N LEU A 14 15.93 26.16 43.41
CA LEU A 14 16.52 26.56 42.12
C LEU A 14 18.06 26.50 42.14
N SER A 15 18.68 26.27 43.30
CA SER A 15 20.13 26.22 43.42
C SER A 15 20.73 24.90 42.93
N ASP A 16 19.95 23.81 42.94
CA ASP A 16 20.36 22.50 42.43
C ASP A 16 19.34 21.92 41.43
N LEU A 17 19.69 22.01 40.14
CA LEU A 17 18.93 21.43 39.02
C LEU A 17 19.61 20.17 38.47
N SER A 18 20.61 19.63 39.16
CA SER A 18 21.43 18.51 38.68
C SER A 18 20.62 17.22 38.53
N ALA A 19 19.48 17.12 39.21
CA ALA A 19 18.54 16.00 39.09
C ALA A 19 17.66 16.06 37.82
N PHE A 20 17.63 17.19 37.10
CA PHE A 20 16.87 17.34 35.86
C PHE A 20 17.62 16.74 34.66
N VAL A 21 17.78 15.42 34.67
CA VAL A 21 18.46 14.67 33.60
C VAL A 21 17.42 13.96 32.74
N PRO A 22 17.53 14.02 31.39
CA PRO A 22 16.61 13.32 30.51
C PRO A 22 16.68 11.81 30.75
N THR A 23 15.52 11.19 30.96
CA THR A 23 15.40 9.73 31.00
C THR A 23 15.49 9.15 29.58
N PRO A 24 16.21 8.03 29.39
CA PRO A 24 16.29 7.37 28.09
C PRO A 24 14.92 6.84 27.69
N LYS A 25 14.44 7.24 26.51
CA LYS A 25 13.16 6.78 25.96
C LYS A 25 13.30 5.35 25.45
N THR A 26 12.60 4.41 26.08
CA THR A 26 12.36 3.09 25.51
C THR A 26 11.12 3.14 24.62
N ALA A 27 11.27 2.79 23.35
CA ALA A 27 10.11 2.61 22.47
C ALA A 27 9.25 1.44 23.02
N PRO A 28 7.93 1.61 23.14
CA PRO A 28 7.04 0.51 23.47
C PRO A 28 7.14 -0.57 22.38
N LYS A 29 7.30 -1.82 22.80
CA LYS A 29 7.45 -2.98 21.88
C LYS A 29 6.10 -3.52 21.39
N ASP A 30 5.01 -3.09 22.02
CA ASP A 30 3.69 -3.66 21.81
C ASP A 30 2.93 -2.90 20.71
N LYS A 31 2.40 -3.66 19.75
CA LYS A 31 1.54 -3.12 18.67
C LYS A 31 0.12 -2.76 19.13
N ALA A 32 -0.18 -2.93 20.41
CA ALA A 32 -1.49 -2.62 21.00
C ALA A 32 -1.94 -1.17 20.71
N THR A 33 -0.98 -0.24 20.60
CA THR A 33 -1.27 1.16 20.27
C THR A 33 -1.69 1.35 18.80
N GLU A 34 -1.08 0.61 17.87
CA GLU A 34 -1.46 0.64 16.45
C GLU A 34 -2.84 0.02 16.23
N GLU A 35 -3.11 -1.12 16.89
CA GLU A 35 -4.40 -1.81 16.83
C GLU A 35 -5.53 -0.94 17.38
N ALA A 36 -5.31 -0.27 18.52
CA ALA A 36 -6.27 0.67 19.09
C ALA A 36 -6.52 1.88 18.17
N ALA A 37 -5.48 2.39 17.50
CA ALA A 37 -5.61 3.50 16.56
C ALA A 37 -6.46 3.10 15.33
N VAL A 38 -6.22 1.91 14.76
CA VAL A 38 -7.02 1.37 13.66
C VAL A 38 -8.48 1.16 14.09
N ALA A 39 -8.72 0.61 15.29
CA ALA A 39 -10.07 0.42 15.83
C ALA A 39 -10.81 1.75 16.06
N ALA A 40 -10.09 2.81 16.41
CA ALA A 40 -10.62 4.17 16.54
C ALA A 40 -10.77 4.91 15.19
N GLY A 41 -10.44 4.27 14.06
CA GLY A 41 -10.59 4.83 12.72
C GLY A 41 -9.43 5.71 12.25
N PHE A 42 -8.28 5.69 12.93
CA PHE A 42 -7.08 6.37 12.45
C PHE A 42 -6.45 5.57 11.30
N VAL A 43 -6.40 6.17 10.12
CA VAL A 43 -5.74 5.59 8.95
C VAL A 43 -4.30 6.13 8.86
N SER A 44 -3.32 5.22 8.84
CA SER A 44 -1.91 5.60 8.63
C SER A 44 -1.71 6.22 7.25
N ARG A 45 -0.92 7.29 7.20
CA ARG A 45 -0.50 7.96 5.95
C ARG A 45 0.86 7.46 5.46
N GLU A 46 1.46 6.53 6.18
CA GLU A 46 2.72 5.94 5.75
C GLU A 46 2.53 5.17 4.44
N PRO A 47 3.52 5.24 3.53
CA PRO A 47 3.43 4.51 2.28
C PRO A 47 3.35 3.01 2.56
N LYS A 48 2.21 2.42 2.20
CA LYS A 48 2.03 0.96 2.25
C LYS A 48 3.04 0.31 1.31
N ALA A 49 3.63 -0.81 1.73
CA ALA A 49 4.54 -1.58 0.90
C ALA A 49 3.92 -1.84 -0.49
N PRO A 50 4.68 -1.69 -1.58
CA PRO A 50 4.14 -1.80 -2.93
C PRO A 50 3.60 -3.20 -3.16
N GLU A 51 2.31 -3.29 -3.49
CA GLU A 51 1.73 -4.53 -4.01
C GLU A 51 2.42 -4.91 -5.33
N PRO A 52 2.61 -6.20 -5.63
CA PRO A 52 3.27 -6.63 -6.86
C PRO A 52 2.55 -6.05 -8.07
N THR A 53 3.20 -5.09 -8.73
CA THR A 53 2.67 -4.42 -9.91
C THR A 53 2.57 -5.44 -11.04
N LYS A 54 1.34 -5.73 -11.47
CA LYS A 54 1.10 -6.55 -12.66
C LYS A 54 1.82 -5.92 -13.86
N PRO A 55 2.52 -6.72 -14.69
CA PRO A 55 3.26 -6.20 -15.83
C PRO A 55 2.31 -5.43 -16.78
N GLN A 56 2.60 -4.15 -16.98
CA GLN A 56 1.76 -3.29 -17.81
C GLN A 56 2.06 -3.52 -19.30
N ARG A 57 1.13 -4.20 -19.98
CA ARG A 57 1.23 -4.55 -21.41
C ARG A 57 0.73 -3.42 -22.30
N ARG A 58 1.42 -2.27 -22.29
CA ARG A 58 1.09 -1.14 -23.18
C ARG A 58 1.85 -1.26 -24.50
N ARG A 59 1.17 -1.74 -25.55
CA ARG A 59 1.65 -1.67 -26.94
C ARG A 59 0.57 -1.05 -27.81
N ARG A 60 0.95 -0.28 -28.85
CA ARG A 60 0.01 0.23 -29.86
C ARG A 60 -0.23 -0.89 -30.87
N THR A 61 -1.38 -1.56 -30.78
CA THR A 61 -1.66 -2.77 -31.60
C THR A 61 -2.85 -2.63 -32.54
N GLY A 62 -3.46 -1.44 -32.68
CA GLY A 62 -4.60 -1.21 -33.57
C GLY A 62 -5.95 -1.80 -33.11
N ARG A 63 -5.98 -2.52 -31.99
CA ARG A 63 -7.20 -3.13 -31.40
C ARG A 63 -8.02 -2.07 -30.67
N ASN A 64 -8.95 -1.42 -31.37
CA ASN A 64 -9.71 -0.25 -30.90
C ASN A 64 -11.20 -0.51 -30.62
N VAL A 65 -11.71 -1.71 -30.91
CA VAL A 65 -13.12 -2.10 -30.64
C VAL A 65 -13.21 -2.89 -29.34
N GLN A 66 -14.21 -2.57 -28.53
CA GLN A 66 -14.47 -3.24 -27.25
C GLN A 66 -15.24 -4.55 -27.46
N PHE A 67 -14.82 -5.61 -26.76
CA PHE A 67 -15.49 -6.91 -26.74
C PHE A 67 -15.94 -7.22 -25.30
N ASN A 68 -17.25 -7.14 -25.06
CA ASN A 68 -17.84 -7.34 -23.74
C ASN A 68 -18.34 -8.76 -23.57
N ILE A 69 -17.72 -9.53 -22.67
CA ILE A 69 -18.14 -10.89 -22.34
C ILE A 69 -18.13 -11.13 -20.83
N LYS A 70 -18.98 -12.05 -20.37
CA LYS A 70 -18.93 -12.59 -19.01
C LYS A 70 -18.28 -13.97 -19.07
N ALA A 71 -17.32 -14.22 -18.20
CA ALA A 71 -16.61 -15.49 -18.10
C ALA A 71 -16.48 -15.91 -16.63
N LYS A 72 -16.25 -17.21 -16.39
CA LYS A 72 -15.95 -17.71 -15.05
C LYS A 72 -14.61 -17.16 -14.56
N PRO A 73 -14.40 -16.99 -13.24
CA PRO A 73 -13.12 -16.53 -12.69
C PRO A 73 -11.94 -17.41 -13.12
N GLU A 74 -12.14 -18.73 -13.16
CA GLU A 74 -11.14 -19.71 -13.60
C GLU A 74 -10.73 -19.51 -15.06
N THR A 75 -11.70 -19.28 -15.95
CA THR A 75 -11.44 -19.01 -17.37
C THR A 75 -10.65 -17.72 -17.56
N ILE A 76 -10.97 -16.70 -16.77
CA ILE A 76 -10.25 -15.41 -16.77
C ILE A 76 -8.81 -15.64 -16.34
N ALA A 77 -8.57 -16.36 -15.24
CA ALA A 77 -7.23 -16.65 -14.75
C ALA A 77 -6.39 -17.39 -15.80
N ALA A 78 -6.92 -18.47 -16.37
CA ALA A 78 -6.24 -19.23 -17.42
C ALA A 78 -5.91 -18.36 -18.66
N PHE A 79 -6.81 -17.46 -19.03
CA PHE A 79 -6.57 -16.54 -20.14
C PHE A 79 -5.41 -15.56 -19.87
N TYR A 80 -5.33 -15.03 -18.64
CA TYR A 80 -4.19 -14.20 -18.24
C TYR A 80 -2.88 -15.00 -18.23
N GLU A 81 -2.88 -16.21 -17.67
CA GLU A 81 -1.68 -17.07 -17.61
C GLU A 81 -1.14 -17.42 -19.00
N ILE A 82 -2.02 -17.78 -19.95
CA ILE A 82 -1.62 -18.05 -21.34
C ILE A 82 -1.00 -16.79 -21.97
N ALA A 83 -1.63 -15.64 -21.75
CA ALA A 83 -1.12 -14.38 -22.28
C ALA A 83 0.22 -14.00 -21.63
N ASP A 84 0.43 -14.27 -20.34
CA ASP A 84 1.68 -14.07 -19.59
C ASP A 84 2.79 -15.00 -20.07
N ALA A 85 2.51 -16.29 -20.21
CA ALA A 85 3.47 -17.29 -20.68
C ALA A 85 4.04 -16.97 -22.07
N ASN A 86 3.20 -16.42 -22.96
CA ASN A 86 3.60 -16.08 -24.33
C ASN A 86 4.04 -14.60 -24.50
N GLY A 87 3.95 -13.78 -23.46
CA GLY A 87 4.25 -12.35 -23.54
C GLY A 87 3.28 -11.55 -24.42
N TRP A 88 2.07 -12.05 -24.64
CA TRP A 88 1.07 -11.46 -25.52
C TRP A 88 0.19 -10.42 -24.82
N GLY A 89 -0.38 -9.50 -25.61
CA GLY A 89 -1.52 -8.69 -25.15
C GLY A 89 -2.80 -9.54 -25.03
N LEU A 90 -3.76 -9.11 -24.21
CA LEU A 90 -5.05 -9.83 -24.09
C LEU A 90 -5.79 -9.88 -25.44
N GLY A 91 -5.78 -8.80 -26.21
CA GLY A 91 -6.41 -8.79 -27.54
C GLY A 91 -5.74 -9.74 -28.53
N GLU A 92 -4.41 -9.88 -28.46
CA GLU A 92 -3.64 -10.84 -29.29
C GLU A 92 -3.93 -12.28 -28.90
N THR A 93 -4.03 -12.54 -27.59
CA THR A 93 -4.38 -13.86 -27.06
C THR A 93 -5.79 -14.26 -27.53
N LEU A 94 -6.72 -13.31 -27.59
CA LEU A 94 -8.06 -13.54 -28.12
C LEU A 94 -8.05 -13.89 -29.61
N GLU A 95 -7.27 -13.19 -30.44
CA GLU A 95 -7.12 -13.50 -31.87
C GLU A 95 -6.61 -14.93 -32.10
N HIS A 96 -5.56 -15.33 -31.37
CA HIS A 96 -5.04 -16.70 -31.43
C HIS A 96 -6.07 -17.74 -30.99
N ALA A 97 -6.85 -17.44 -29.94
CA ALA A 97 -7.92 -18.34 -29.50
C ALA A 97 -9.01 -18.50 -30.57
N VAL A 98 -9.42 -17.40 -31.22
CA VAL A 98 -10.41 -17.42 -32.32
C VAL A 98 -9.89 -18.22 -33.51
N ASP A 99 -8.63 -18.03 -33.91
CA ASP A 99 -8.00 -18.77 -35.00
C ASP A 99 -7.94 -20.28 -34.72
N LEU A 100 -7.58 -20.66 -33.49
CA LEU A 100 -7.57 -22.07 -33.06
C LEU A 100 -8.97 -22.68 -33.10
N LEU A 101 -9.97 -21.96 -32.59
CA LEU A 101 -11.36 -22.38 -32.66
C LEU A 101 -11.84 -22.53 -34.12
N ALA A 102 -11.51 -21.58 -34.99
CA ALA A 102 -11.88 -21.63 -36.41
C ALA A 102 -11.25 -22.81 -37.14
N LYS A 103 -9.99 -23.17 -36.82
CA LYS A 103 -9.32 -24.35 -37.38
C LYS A 103 -9.98 -25.64 -36.93
N ASN A 104 -10.38 -25.72 -35.66
CA ASN A 104 -11.02 -26.91 -35.10
C ASN A 104 -12.50 -27.07 -35.51
N ASN A 105 -13.15 -25.98 -35.94
CA ASN A 105 -14.57 -25.95 -36.27
C ASN A 105 -14.85 -26.07 -37.79
N LYS A 106 -13.82 -26.31 -38.61
CA LYS A 106 -14.00 -26.68 -40.02
C LYS A 106 -14.52 -28.12 -40.10
N VAL A 107 -15.84 -28.25 -40.16
CA VAL A 107 -16.55 -29.43 -40.69
C VAL A 107 -16.41 -29.46 -42.21
#